data_AF-S4P6J8-F1
#
_entry.id   AF-S4P6J8-F1
#
_cell.length_a   1.000
_cell.length_b   1.000
_cell.length_c   1.000
_cell.angle_alpha   90.00
_cell.angle_beta   90.00
_cell.angle_gamma   90.00
#
_symmetry.space_group_name_H-M   'P 1'
#
loop_
_entity.id
_entity.type
_entity.pdbx_description
1 polymer ?
#
loop_
_entity_poly.entity_id
_entity_poly.type
_entity_poly.pdbx_seq_one_letter_code
_entity_poly.pdbx_strand_id
1 'polypeptide(L)'
;ALQTLSPGGTLIFKLFTIFEHSTVCLLYLINHLFKEVNIYKPVTSRQGNSEVYAICLRYKDNINLDEYIPILKSMYGTELYSKTALFPLEAIPESFLKQVEECAYYFSSVQCHVINNNLQAYLMQKNIALHRDMKKIRG
;
A
#
# COMPACT_ATOMS: atom_id res chain seq x y z
N ALA A 1 4.04 -11.29 12.19
CA ALA A 1 4.49 -9.90 12.42
C ALA A 1 4.19 -9.49 13.85
N LEU A 2 2.95 -9.13 14.20
CA LEU A 2 2.63 -8.61 15.54
C LEU A 2 2.85 -9.60 16.70
N GLN A 3 2.79 -10.91 16.43
CA GLN A 3 3.08 -11.95 17.43
C GLN A 3 4.55 -12.37 17.50
N THR A 4 5.41 -11.84 16.63
CA THR A 4 6.79 -12.33 16.43
C THR A 4 7.84 -11.23 16.52
N LEU A 5 7.42 -9.96 16.41
CA LEU A 5 8.32 -8.83 16.38
C LEU A 5 8.68 -8.43 17.81
N SER A 6 9.97 -8.35 18.11
CA SER A 6 10.45 -7.82 19.39
C SER A 6 10.22 -6.30 19.47
N PRO A 7 10.16 -5.73 20.68
CA PRO A 7 10.35 -4.29 20.89
C PRO A 7 11.46 -3.70 20.02
N GLY A 8 11.19 -2.55 19.40
CA GLY A 8 12.13 -1.87 18.49
C GLY A 8 12.23 -2.48 17.09
N GLY A 9 11.58 -3.61 16.82
CA GLY A 9 11.64 -4.31 15.54
C GLY A 9 11.04 -3.51 14.37
N THR A 10 11.34 -3.97 13.15
CA THR A 10 10.89 -3.38 11.89
C THR A 10 10.01 -4.36 11.12
N LEU A 11 8.93 -3.84 10.54
CA LEU A 11 8.05 -4.57 9.64
C LEU A 11 8.00 -3.85 8.29
N ILE A 12 8.18 -4.60 7.19
CA ILE A 12 8.01 -4.09 5.83
C ILE A 12 7.00 -4.98 5.12
N PHE A 13 5.98 -4.38 4.51
CA PHE A 13 5.02 -5.14 3.72
C PHE A 13 4.54 -4.34 2.51
N LYS A 14 4.11 -5.08 1.49
CA LYS A 14 3.68 -4.56 0.21
C LYS A 14 2.19 -4.21 0.24
N LEU A 15 1.85 -3.10 -0.42
CA LEU A 15 0.51 -2.58 -0.65
C LEU A 15 0.35 -2.27 -2.15
N PHE A 16 -0.89 -2.11 -2.59
CA PHE A 16 -1.22 -1.68 -3.96
C PHE A 16 -2.04 -0.39 -3.93
N THR A 17 -3.24 -0.44 -3.35
CA THR A 17 -4.11 0.73 -3.19
C THR A 17 -4.11 1.17 -1.74
N ILE A 18 -3.84 2.45 -1.49
CA ILE A 18 -3.72 3.02 -0.14
C ILE A 18 -4.94 3.83 0.33
N PHE A 19 -5.93 4.05 -0.53
CA PHE A 19 -7.15 4.82 -0.22
C PHE A 19 -8.37 3.94 0.13
N GLU A 20 -8.27 2.62 -0.02
CA GLU A 20 -9.37 1.73 0.35
C GLU A 20 -9.55 1.73 1.87
N HIS A 21 -10.81 1.69 2.32
CA HIS A 21 -11.16 1.77 3.75
C HIS A 21 -10.42 0.72 4.60
N SER A 22 -10.26 -0.50 4.08
CA SER A 22 -9.49 -1.58 4.71
C SER A 22 -8.01 -1.21 4.88
N THR A 23 -7.40 -0.61 3.86
CA THR A 23 -6.03 -0.11 3.92
C THR A 23 -5.90 1.06 4.87
N VAL A 24 -6.83 2.01 4.89
CA VAL A 24 -6.85 3.14 5.84
C VAL A 24 -6.89 2.62 7.28
N CYS A 25 -7.79 1.67 7.57
CA CYS A 25 -7.88 1.01 8.86
C CYS A 25 -6.57 0.32 9.26
N LEU A 26 -5.95 -0.41 8.33
CA LEU A 26 -4.66 -1.07 8.55
C LEU A 26 -3.55 -0.05 8.85
N LEU A 27 -3.45 1.01 8.04
CA LEU A 27 -2.47 2.09 8.21
C LEU A 27 -2.65 2.84 9.54
N TYR A 28 -3.91 3.01 9.96
CA TYR A 28 -4.25 3.60 11.25
C TYR A 28 -3.79 2.71 12.41
N LEU A 29 -4.09 1.40 12.35
CA LEU A 29 -3.62 0.44 13.34
C LEU A 29 -2.10 0.45 13.45
N ILE A 30 -1.37 0.28 12.33
CA ILE A 30 0.09 0.21 12.38
C ILE A 30 0.74 1.52 12.85
N ASN A 31 0.16 2.69 12.58
CA ASN A 31 0.65 3.95 13.15
C ASN A 31 0.58 3.97 14.68
N HIS A 32 -0.41 3.29 15.25
CA HIS A 32 -0.47 3.09 16.70
C HIS A 32 0.55 2.08 17.19
N LEU A 33 0.92 1.09 16.38
CA LEU A 33 1.83 0.01 16.76
C LEU A 33 3.33 0.35 16.64
N PHE A 34 3.69 1.27 15.76
CA PHE A 34 5.07 1.64 15.45
C PHE A 34 5.35 3.11 15.78
N LYS A 35 6.62 3.47 16.04
CA LYS A 35 6.96 4.89 16.24
C LYS A 35 6.95 5.67 14.93
N GLU A 36 7.15 5.00 13.81
CA GLU A 36 7.25 5.63 12.50
C GLU A 36 6.76 4.68 11.41
N VAL A 37 5.97 5.19 10.47
CA VAL A 37 5.40 4.44 9.35
C VAL A 37 5.56 5.27 8.10
N ASN A 38 6.31 4.75 7.13
CA ASN A 38 6.58 5.42 5.86
C ASN A 38 5.98 4.61 4.70
N ILE A 39 5.46 5.30 3.68
CA ILE A 39 5.07 4.67 2.41
C ILE A 39 6.15 4.96 1.39
N TYR A 40 6.65 3.90 0.75
CA TYR A 40 7.80 3.98 -0.15
C TYR A 40 7.57 3.17 -1.42
N LYS A 41 7.85 3.76 -2.58
CA LYS A 41 7.90 3.05 -3.87
C LYS A 41 9.36 2.91 -4.31
N PRO A 42 10.00 1.74 -4.15
CA PRO A 42 11.38 1.54 -4.57
C PRO A 42 11.53 1.67 -6.08
N VAL A 43 12.68 2.18 -6.53
CA VAL A 43 13.02 2.31 -7.97
C VAL A 43 13.03 0.94 -8.67
N THR A 44 13.33 -0.12 -7.92
CA THR A 44 13.32 -1.51 -8.40
C THR A 44 11.92 -2.07 -8.63
N SER A 45 10.86 -1.42 -8.12
CA SER A 45 9.47 -1.73 -8.46
C SER A 45 9.07 -1.09 -9.79
N ARG A 46 8.17 -1.74 -10.54
CA ARG A 46 7.69 -1.17 -11.82
C ARG A 46 6.99 0.16 -11.56
N GLN A 47 7.55 1.25 -12.08
CA GLN A 47 7.06 2.60 -11.79
C GLN A 47 5.60 2.83 -12.22
N GLY A 48 5.12 2.17 -13.27
CA GLY A 48 3.75 2.30 -13.77
C GLY A 48 2.69 1.47 -13.04
N ASN A 49 3.05 0.66 -12.04
CA ASN A 49 2.08 -0.10 -11.24
C ASN A 49 1.72 0.65 -9.93
N SER A 50 0.72 0.16 -9.22
CA SER A 50 0.27 0.71 -7.93
C SER A 50 1.07 0.18 -6.74
N GLU A 51 2.08 -0.68 -6.95
CA GLU A 51 2.83 -1.28 -5.83
C GLU A 51 3.61 -0.23 -5.04
N VAL A 52 3.40 -0.23 -3.73
CA VAL A 52 4.15 0.55 -2.73
C VAL A 52 4.43 -0.33 -1.51
N TYR A 53 5.31 0.11 -0.63
CA TYR A 53 5.70 -0.60 0.59
C TYR A 53 5.46 0.28 1.80
N ALA A 54 4.79 -0.28 2.81
CA ALA A 54 4.79 0.29 4.15
C ALA A 54 6.06 -0.17 4.88
N ILE A 55 6.83 0.79 5.39
CA ILE A 55 8.03 0.59 6.20
C ILE A 55 7.70 1.06 7.61
N CYS A 56 7.48 0.12 8.53
CA CYS A 56 7.09 0.37 9.91
C CYS A 56 8.29 0.15 10.82
N LEU A 57 8.77 1.21 11.47
CA LEU A 57 10.00 1.22 12.25
C LEU A 57 9.70 1.35 13.74
N ARG A 58 10.54 0.68 14.55
CA ARG A 58 10.53 0.77 16.02
C ARG A 58 9.17 0.35 16.61
N TYR A 59 8.88 -0.95 16.53
CA TYR A 59 7.71 -1.54 17.18
C TYR A 59 7.65 -1.17 18.66
N LYS A 60 6.50 -0.67 19.12
CA LYS A 60 6.30 -0.21 20.49
C LYS A 60 6.17 -1.41 21.43
N ASP A 61 6.80 -1.30 22.60
CA ASP A 61 6.87 -2.30 23.66
C ASP A 61 5.68 -2.28 24.62
N ASN A 62 4.92 -1.19 24.63
CA ASN A 62 3.84 -0.93 25.58
C ASN A 62 2.45 -1.33 25.05
N ILE A 63 2.37 -2.22 24.06
CA ILE A 63 1.11 -2.60 23.42
C ILE A 63 0.83 -4.07 23.69
N ASN A 64 -0.14 -4.31 24.57
CA ASN A 64 -0.71 -5.65 24.73
C ASN A 64 -1.79 -5.87 23.67
N LEU A 65 -1.52 -6.76 22.72
CA LEU A 65 -2.45 -7.13 21.66
C LEU A 65 -3.15 -8.48 21.90
N ASP A 66 -2.87 -9.15 23.01
CA ASP A 66 -3.29 -10.55 23.23
C ASP A 66 -4.82 -10.70 23.18
N GLU A 67 -5.56 -9.71 23.65
CA GLU A 67 -7.03 -9.68 23.60
C GLU A 67 -7.57 -9.39 22.19
N TYR A 68 -6.83 -8.65 21.36
CA TYR A 68 -7.26 -8.24 20.02
C TYR A 68 -6.86 -9.25 18.94
N ILE A 69 -5.78 -10.01 19.15
CA ILE A 69 -5.28 -11.00 18.17
C ILE A 69 -6.34 -12.05 17.79
N PRO A 70 -7.10 -12.65 18.72
CA PRO A 70 -8.16 -13.60 18.37
C PRO A 70 -9.24 -12.97 17.47
N ILE A 71 -9.61 -11.72 17.73
CA ILE A 71 -10.61 -10.97 16.94
C ILE A 71 -10.08 -10.69 15.53
N LEU A 72 -8.83 -10.25 15.42
CA LEU A 72 -8.18 -10.03 14.12
C LEU A 72 -8.07 -11.33 13.31
N LYS A 73 -7.78 -12.45 13.98
CA LYS A 73 -7.68 -13.77 13.35
C LYS A 73 -9.03 -14.32 12.91
N SER A 74 -10.10 -14.11 13.67
CA SER A 74 -11.43 -14.63 13.33
C SER A 74 -12.01 -14.01 12.06
N MET A 75 -11.63 -12.76 11.76
CA MET A 75 -12.03 -12.11 10.51
C MET A 75 -11.17 -12.56 9.31
N TYR A 76 -9.93 -12.98 9.54
CA TYR A 76 -8.99 -13.32 8.47
C TYR A 76 -9.45 -14.54 7.64
N GLY A 77 -9.40 -14.43 6.31
CA GLY A 77 -9.78 -15.52 5.40
C GLY A 77 -11.29 -15.77 5.27
N THR A 78 -12.12 -14.93 5.88
CA THR A 78 -13.58 -14.97 5.75
C THR A 78 -14.08 -13.87 4.80
N GLU A 79 -15.30 -14.01 4.26
CA GLU A 79 -15.92 -12.94 3.47
C GLU A 79 -16.10 -11.64 4.27
N LEU A 80 -16.15 -11.73 5.61
CA LEU A 80 -16.29 -10.57 6.50
C LEU A 80 -15.12 -9.62 6.33
N TYR A 81 -13.89 -10.13 6.15
CA TYR A 81 -12.71 -9.28 5.94
C TYR A 81 -12.87 -8.25 4.81
N SER A 82 -13.65 -8.60 3.79
CA SER A 82 -13.93 -7.73 2.64
C SER A 82 -15.12 -6.80 2.84
N LYS A 83 -15.97 -7.07 3.84
CA LYS A 83 -17.26 -6.39 4.08
C LYS A 83 -17.28 -5.56 5.37
N THR A 84 -16.38 -5.81 6.31
CA THR A 84 -16.32 -5.12 7.60
C THR A 84 -15.06 -4.27 7.74
N ALA A 85 -15.27 -3.06 8.23
CA ALA A 85 -14.22 -2.17 8.66
C ALA A 85 -13.62 -2.62 10.01
N LEU A 86 -12.32 -2.41 10.20
CA LEU A 86 -11.69 -2.65 11.51
C LEU A 86 -12.02 -1.54 12.51
N PHE A 87 -12.16 -0.30 12.02
CA PHE A 87 -12.55 0.87 12.80
C PHE A 87 -13.70 1.59 12.10
N PRO A 88 -14.68 2.11 12.85
CA PRO A 88 -15.64 3.06 12.28
C PRO A 88 -14.90 4.32 11.80
N LEU A 89 -15.39 4.95 10.73
CA LEU A 89 -14.73 6.11 10.12
C LEU A 89 -14.58 7.26 11.12
N GLU A 90 -15.56 7.42 12.00
CA GLU A 90 -15.63 8.46 13.03
C GLU A 90 -14.53 8.30 14.10
N ALA A 91 -13.96 7.09 14.25
CA ALA A 91 -12.86 6.84 15.17
C ALA A 91 -11.48 7.19 14.58
N ILE A 92 -11.41 7.50 13.28
CA ILE A 92 -10.16 7.85 12.60
C ILE A 92 -10.09 9.39 12.49
N PRO A 93 -9.03 10.03 13.02
CA PRO A 93 -8.89 11.48 12.94
C PRO A 93 -8.88 11.98 11.49
N GLU A 94 -9.62 13.05 11.20
CA GLU A 94 -9.67 13.67 9.86
C GLU A 94 -8.27 14.07 9.36
N SER A 95 -7.41 14.54 10.26
CA SER A 95 -6.01 14.86 9.93
C SER A 95 -5.23 13.64 9.42
N PHE A 96 -5.49 12.45 9.97
CA PHE A 96 -4.87 11.21 9.50
C PHE A 96 -5.45 10.79 8.14
N LEU A 97 -6.78 10.87 7.97
CA LEU A 97 -7.44 10.58 6.70
C LEU A 97 -6.86 11.45 5.57
N LYS A 98 -6.71 12.74 5.83
CA LYS A 98 -6.13 13.69 4.88
C LYS A 98 -4.69 13.34 4.50
N GLN A 99 -3.85 12.93 5.46
CA GLN A 99 -2.49 12.48 5.16
C GLN A 99 -2.47 11.23 4.27
N VAL A 100 -3.37 10.27 4.51
CA VAL A 100 -3.48 9.07 3.68
C VAL A 100 -3.97 9.43 2.27
N GLU A 101 -4.95 10.34 2.17
CA GLU A 101 -5.44 10.85 0.89
C GLU A 101 -4.34 11.57 0.09
N GLU A 102 -3.59 12.48 0.71
CA GLU A 102 -2.45 13.18 0.10
C GLU A 102 -1.38 12.20 -0.37
N CYS A 103 -1.08 11.18 0.43
CA CYS A 103 -0.17 10.09 0.07
C CYS A 103 -0.67 9.29 -1.15
N ALA A 104 -1.97 8.93 -1.17
CA ALA A 104 -2.62 8.25 -2.28
C ALA A 104 -2.57 9.07 -3.57
N TYR A 105 -2.87 10.36 -3.46
CA TYR A 105 -2.81 11.30 -4.57
C TYR A 105 -1.38 11.42 -5.12
N TYR A 106 -0.38 11.53 -4.25
CA TYR A 106 1.01 11.60 -4.66
C TYR A 106 1.43 10.38 -5.49
N PHE A 107 1.27 9.16 -4.97
CA PHE A 107 1.71 7.95 -5.68
C PHE A 107 0.90 7.68 -6.96
N SER A 108 -0.40 7.97 -6.95
CA SER A 108 -1.23 7.85 -8.16
C SER A 108 -0.84 8.86 -9.24
N SER A 109 -0.48 10.10 -8.87
CA SER A 109 -0.01 11.11 -9.82
C SER A 109 1.30 10.69 -10.51
N VAL A 110 2.26 10.16 -9.73
CA VAL A 110 3.52 9.62 -10.26
C VAL A 110 3.25 8.44 -11.19
N GLN A 111 2.36 7.53 -10.80
CA GLN A 111 1.96 6.38 -11.61
C GLN A 111 1.37 6.84 -12.95
N CYS A 112 0.40 7.76 -12.93
CA CYS A 112 -0.23 8.32 -14.12
C CYS A 112 0.80 8.98 -15.04
N HIS A 113 1.74 9.75 -14.48
CA HIS A 113 2.81 10.37 -15.25
C HIS A 113 3.68 9.33 -15.98
N VAL A 114 4.10 8.28 -15.29
CA VAL A 114 4.90 7.19 -15.88
C VAL A 114 4.13 6.45 -16.97
N ILE A 115 2.85 6.13 -16.72
CA ILE A 115 2.00 5.46 -17.72
C ILE A 115 1.88 6.33 -18.98
N ASN A 116 1.61 7.62 -18.81
CA ASN A 116 1.48 8.56 -19.92
C ASN A 116 2.80 8.70 -20.70
N ASN A 117 3.93 8.83 -20.02
CA ASN A 117 5.24 8.91 -20.68
C ASN A 117 5.55 7.63 -21.47
N ASN A 118 5.28 6.46 -20.90
CA ASN A 118 5.48 5.18 -21.60
C ASN A 118 4.56 5.07 -22.84
N LEU A 119 3.31 5.53 -22.74
CA LEU A 119 2.39 5.56 -23.86
C LEU A 119 2.88 6.51 -24.97
N GLN A 120 3.34 7.71 -24.60
CA GLN A 120 3.89 8.67 -25.56
C GLN A 120 5.14 8.14 -26.24
N ALA A 121 6.08 7.56 -25.50
CA ALA A 121 7.28 6.93 -26.05
C ALA A 121 6.92 5.83 -27.06
N TYR A 122 5.94 4.99 -26.73
CA TYR A 122 5.44 3.94 -27.63
C TYR A 122 4.82 4.51 -28.92
N LEU A 123 3.98 5.54 -28.81
CA LEU A 123 3.35 6.19 -29.96
C LEU A 123 4.36 6.94 -30.84
N MET A 124 5.35 7.60 -30.25
CA MET A 124 6.43 8.26 -30.99
C MET A 124 7.32 7.24 -31.70
N GLN A 125 7.61 6.10 -31.07
CA GLN A 125 8.40 5.02 -31.69
C GLN A 125 7.61 4.26 -32.77
N LYS A 126 6.26 4.29 -32.77
CA LYS A 126 5.47 3.81 -33.93
C LYS A 126 5.76 4.60 -35.22
N ASN A 127 6.25 5.83 -35.12
CA ASN A 127 6.70 6.61 -36.29
C ASN A 127 8.12 6.25 -36.74
N ILE A 128 8.91 5.53 -35.93
CA ILE A 128 10.29 5.14 -36.24
C ILE A 128 10.52 3.67 -35.83
N ALA A 129 10.19 2.77 -36.75
CA ALA A 129 10.84 1.45 -36.90
C ALA A 129 10.83 0.44 -35.72
N LEU A 130 9.85 0.46 -34.82
CA LEU A 130 9.74 -0.57 -33.74
C LEU A 130 9.18 -1.95 -34.18
N HIS A 131 8.76 -2.11 -35.44
CA HIS A 131 8.21 -3.38 -35.93
C HIS A 131 9.24 -4.53 -36.02
N ARG A 132 10.54 -4.28 -35.81
CA ARG A 132 11.57 -5.34 -35.88
C ARG A 132 11.61 -6.27 -34.66
N ASP A 133 11.30 -5.78 -33.46
CA ASP A 133 11.43 -6.58 -32.22
C ASP A 133 10.10 -6.97 -31.57
N MET A 134 8.96 -6.55 -32.13
CA MET A 134 7.64 -6.99 -31.70
C MET A 134 7.23 -8.28 -32.41
N LYS A 135 7.35 -9.42 -31.72
CA LYS A 135 6.77 -10.67 -32.21
C LYS A 135 5.25 -10.67 -32.00
N LYS A 136 4.50 -10.52 -33.09
CA LYS A 136 3.05 -10.79 -33.09
C LYS A 136 2.84 -12.28 -32.88
N ILE A 137 2.26 -12.66 -31.74
CA ILE A 137 1.66 -13.98 -31.57
C ILE A 137 0.22 -13.84 -32.09
N ARG A 138 -0.07 -14.43 -33.26
CA ARG A 138 -1.45 -14.60 -33.74
C ARG A 138 -2.00 -15.89 -33.15
N GLY A 139 -3.21 -15.81 -32.60
CA GLY A 139 -4.09 -16.98 -32.47
C GLY A 139 -4.76 -17.30 -33.79
#